data_AF-A0AAF0ERD1-F1
#
_entry.id   AF-A0AAF0ERD1-F1
#
_cell.length_a   1.000
_cell.length_b   1.000
_cell.length_c   1.000
_cell.angle_alpha   90.00
_cell.angle_beta   90.00
_cell.angle_gamma   90.00
#
_symmetry.space_group_name_H-M   'P 1'
#
loop_
_entity.id
_entity.type
_entity.pdbx_description
1 polymer ?
#
loop_
_entity_poly.entity_id
_entity_poly.type
_entity_poly.pdbx_seq_one_letter_code
_entity_poly.pdbx_strand_id
1 'polypeptide(L)'
;MSEQAPTRANRKQCWDARDAYYACLLKHDIIAPPGTDMSDVKGPLATGKFADATDAQTRQKKLEEARANDPCAKLRDTYEGSCLPSWVEYFNKRRILEERQKVFYADAAARVR
;
A
#
# COMPACT_ATOMS: atom_id res chain seq x y z
N MET A 1 1.63 18.04 14.44
CA MET A 1 0.73 16.98 13.95
C MET A 1 0.55 15.99 15.09
N SER A 2 -0.70 15.68 15.45
CA SER A 2 -1.11 15.07 16.73
C SER A 2 -0.28 13.85 17.15
N GLU A 3 0.59 14.05 18.14
CA GLU A 3 1.47 13.09 18.79
C GLU A 3 0.73 12.19 19.80
N GLN A 4 -0.58 12.03 19.59
CA GLN A 4 -1.47 11.31 20.49
C GLN A 4 -1.85 10.00 19.83
N ALA A 5 -1.54 8.91 20.53
CA ALA A 5 -1.91 7.57 20.09
C ALA A 5 -3.43 7.54 19.82
N PRO A 6 -3.87 7.08 18.63
CA PRO A 6 -5.28 7.09 18.27
C PRO A 6 -6.05 6.25 19.28
N THR A 7 -7.16 6.78 19.80
CA THR A 7 -8.00 6.07 20.78
C THR A 7 -8.56 4.78 20.18
N ARG A 8 -9.02 3.85 21.02
CA ARG A 8 -9.64 2.59 20.56
C ARG A 8 -10.81 2.84 19.59
N ALA A 9 -11.61 3.87 19.85
CA ALA A 9 -12.72 4.25 18.98
C ALA A 9 -12.23 4.73 17.60
N ASN A 10 -11.22 5.61 17.56
CA ASN A 10 -10.64 6.11 16.31
C ASN A 10 -10.00 4.97 15.50
N ARG A 11 -9.33 4.02 16.17
CA ARG A 11 -8.79 2.82 15.52
C ARG A 11 -9.88 1.96 14.88
N LYS A 12 -11.02 1.79 15.55
CA LYS A 12 -12.15 1.04 15.00
C LYS A 12 -12.65 1.68 13.71
N GLN A 13 -12.88 2.99 13.72
CA GLN A 13 -13.33 3.73 12.53
C GLN A 13 -12.35 3.57 11.36
N CYS A 14 -11.04 3.68 11.64
CA CYS A 14 -10.00 3.46 10.64
C CYS A 14 -10.04 2.03 10.06
N TRP A 15 -10.21 1.00 10.89
CA TRP A 15 -10.30 -0.39 10.41
C TRP A 15 -11.58 -0.64 9.60
N ASP A 16 -12.72 -0.10 10.03
CA ASP A 16 -13.98 -0.20 9.29
C ASP A 16 -13.84 0.46 7.90
N ALA A 17 -13.22 1.65 7.82
CA ALA A 17 -12.98 2.35 6.56
C ALA A 17 -11.98 1.61 5.64
N ARG A 18 -10.91 1.06 6.23
CA ARG A 18 -9.95 0.20 5.53
C ARG A 18 -10.65 -1.00 4.89
N ASP A 19 -11.47 -1.70 5.66
CA ASP A 19 -12.12 -2.93 5.20
C ASP A 19 -13.14 -2.64 4.10
N ALA A 20 -13.88 -1.52 4.20
CA ALA A 20 -14.78 -1.06 3.14
C ALA A 20 -14.02 -0.76 1.83
N TYR A 21 -12.90 -0.04 1.91
CA TYR A 21 -12.04 0.24 0.75
C TYR A 21 -11.47 -1.05 0.15
N TYR A 22 -10.96 -1.95 1.00
CA TYR A 22 -10.37 -3.20 0.54
C TYR A 22 -11.37 -4.17 -0.08
N ALA A 23 -12.60 -4.21 0.43
CA ALA A 23 -13.69 -4.96 -0.17
C ALA A 23 -14.05 -4.41 -1.57
N CYS A 24 -13.98 -3.09 -1.78
CA CYS A 24 -14.15 -2.51 -3.10
C CYS A 24 -13.01 -2.93 -4.04
N LEU A 25 -11.75 -2.79 -3.62
CA LEU A 25 -10.60 -3.20 -4.43
C LEU A 25 -10.65 -4.70 -4.82
N LEU A 26 -11.07 -5.56 -3.89
CA LEU A 26 -11.21 -6.99 -4.16
C LEU A 26 -12.25 -7.28 -5.26
N LYS A 27 -13.35 -6.53 -5.32
CA LYS A 27 -14.36 -6.67 -6.39
C LYS A 27 -13.85 -6.28 -7.77
N HIS A 28 -12.80 -5.47 -7.82
CA HIS A 28 -12.13 -5.06 -9.06
C HIS A 28 -10.84 -5.86 -9.32
N ASP A 29 -10.60 -6.94 -8.54
CA ASP A 29 -9.40 -7.77 -8.60
C ASP A 29 -8.08 -6.98 -8.41
N ILE A 30 -8.14 -5.85 -7.70
CA ILE A 30 -6.99 -5.03 -7.39
C ILE A 30 -6.37 -5.50 -6.06
N ILE A 31 -5.24 -6.21 -6.16
CA ILE A 31 -4.52 -6.71 -4.99
C ILE A 31 -3.67 -5.60 -4.35
N ALA A 32 -2.96 -4.83 -5.16
CA ALA A 32 -2.09 -3.74 -4.69
C ALA A 32 -2.88 -2.42 -4.66
N PRO A 33 -3.08 -1.80 -3.49
CA PRO A 33 -3.76 -0.51 -3.41
C PRO A 33 -3.04 0.55 -4.28
N PRO A 34 -3.77 1.31 -5.12
CA PRO A 34 -3.19 2.35 -5.95
C PRO A 34 -2.35 3.35 -5.14
N GLY A 35 -1.19 3.74 -5.68
CA GLY A 35 -0.26 4.66 -5.01
C GLY A 35 0.67 4.03 -3.96
N THR A 36 0.66 2.71 -3.80
CA THR A 36 1.60 2.03 -2.88
C THR A 36 2.93 1.74 -3.57
N ASP A 37 4.01 2.35 -3.10
CA ASP A 37 5.36 2.05 -3.56
C ASP A 37 6.04 0.98 -2.69
N MET A 38 6.44 -0.13 -3.32
CA MET A 38 7.23 -1.21 -2.71
C MET A 38 8.68 -1.24 -3.22
N SER A 39 9.08 -0.25 -4.02
CA SER A 39 10.39 -0.13 -4.65
C SER A 39 11.35 0.81 -3.89
N ASP A 40 10.89 1.43 -2.79
CA ASP A 40 11.73 2.20 -1.88
C ASP A 40 12.70 1.30 -1.10
N VAL A 41 13.67 0.71 -1.81
CA VAL A 41 14.86 0.14 -1.20
C VAL A 41 15.73 1.31 -0.76
N LYS A 42 15.54 1.80 0.47
CA LYS A 42 16.51 2.71 1.10
C LYS A 42 17.78 1.93 1.43
N GLY A 43 18.67 1.83 0.45
CA GLY A 43 20.00 1.25 0.58
C GLY A 43 21.05 2.16 -0.06
N PRO A 44 22.35 1.96 0.24
CA PRO A 44 23.43 2.79 -0.31
C PRO A 44 23.47 2.82 -1.84
N LEU A 45 22.91 1.80 -2.50
CA LEU A 45 22.80 1.69 -3.95
C LEU A 45 21.70 2.60 -4.55
N ALA A 46 20.66 2.95 -3.79
CA ALA A 46 19.53 3.75 -4.25
C ALA A 46 19.72 5.27 -4.12
N THR A 47 20.77 5.72 -3.43
CA THR A 47 21.13 7.14 -3.25
C THR A 47 22.47 7.51 -3.91
N GLY A 48 23.10 6.57 -4.62
CA GLY A 48 24.39 6.78 -5.30
C GLY A 48 24.25 7.35 -6.70
N LYS A 49 25.38 7.60 -7.38
CA LYS A 49 25.45 8.08 -8.79
C LYS A 49 24.78 7.16 -9.82
N PHE A 50 24.40 5.95 -9.41
CA PHE A 50 23.66 4.98 -10.22
C PHE A 50 22.14 5.05 -10.00
N ALA A 51 21.68 5.86 -9.05
CA ALA A 51 20.26 6.16 -8.87
C ALA A 51 19.84 7.18 -9.92
N ASP A 52 19.18 6.71 -10.97
CA ASP A 52 18.72 7.57 -12.05
C ASP A 52 17.57 8.45 -11.56
N ALA A 53 17.78 9.77 -11.53
CA ALA A 53 16.76 10.72 -11.07
C ALA A 53 15.52 10.75 -11.98
N THR A 54 15.66 10.32 -13.24
CA THR A 54 14.54 10.21 -14.19
C THR A 54 13.61 9.03 -13.87
N ASP A 55 14.14 7.98 -13.23
CA ASP A 55 13.38 6.83 -12.74
C ASP A 55 12.49 7.24 -11.55
N ALA A 56 13.00 8.10 -10.66
CA ALA A 56 12.25 8.60 -9.51
C ALA A 56 11.01 9.42 -9.92
N GLN A 57 11.15 10.32 -10.90
CA GLN A 57 10.03 11.14 -11.41
C GLN A 57 9.00 10.28 -12.16
N THR A 58 9.47 9.35 -12.98
CA THR A 58 8.61 8.42 -13.72
C THR A 58 7.80 7.54 -12.76
N ARG A 59 8.44 7.06 -11.69
CA ARG A 59 7.80 6.28 -10.63
C ARG A 59 6.71 7.08 -9.92
N GLN A 60 6.99 8.32 -9.52
CA GLN A 60 6.01 9.17 -8.86
C GLN A 60 4.78 9.42 -9.76
N LYS A 61 5.00 9.74 -11.04
CA LYS A 61 3.92 9.93 -12.01
C LYS A 61 3.06 8.68 -12.16
N LYS A 62 3.67 7.49 -12.23
CA LYS A 62 2.94 6.21 -12.30
C LYS A 62 2.08 5.96 -11.07
N LEU A 63 2.57 6.32 -9.87
CA LEU A 63 1.81 6.21 -8.63
C LEU A 63 0.60 7.16 -8.64
N GLU A 64 0.79 8.40 -9.10
CA GLU A 64 -0.28 9.39 -9.24
C GLU A 64 -1.33 8.97 -10.26
N GLU A 65 -0.92 8.46 -11.43
CA GLU A 65 -1.82 7.90 -12.44
C GLU A 65 -2.61 6.70 -11.91
N ALA A 66 -1.96 5.80 -11.16
CA ALA A 66 -2.65 4.69 -10.52
C ALA A 66 -3.72 5.19 -9.53
N ARG A 67 -3.40 6.22 -8.73
CA ARG A 67 -4.38 6.85 -7.82
C ARG A 67 -5.51 7.55 -8.56
N ALA A 68 -5.23 8.14 -9.72
CA ALA A 68 -6.25 8.79 -10.54
C ALA A 68 -7.22 7.78 -11.16
N ASN A 69 -6.71 6.61 -11.56
CA ASN A 69 -7.49 5.53 -12.16
C ASN A 69 -8.13 4.56 -11.14
N ASP A 70 -8.14 4.92 -9.86
CA ASP A 70 -8.73 4.10 -8.80
C ASP A 70 -10.27 4.11 -8.87
N PRO A 71 -10.94 2.98 -9.16
CA PRO A 71 -12.40 2.91 -9.20
C PRO A 71 -13.04 3.13 -7.81
N CYS A 72 -12.26 2.98 -6.73
CA CYS A 72 -12.71 3.06 -5.35
C CYS A 72 -12.29 4.38 -4.66
N ALA A 73 -11.97 5.44 -5.43
CA ALA A 73 -11.40 6.69 -4.92
C ALA A 73 -12.15 7.31 -3.73
N LYS A 74 -13.49 7.31 -3.73
CA LYS A 74 -14.30 7.86 -2.61
C LYS A 74 -14.07 7.12 -1.28
N LEU A 75 -13.94 5.79 -1.35
CA LEU A 75 -13.67 4.95 -0.18
C LEU A 75 -12.22 5.10 0.27
N ARG A 76 -11.29 5.26 -0.69
CA ARG A 76 -9.89 5.58 -0.39
C ARG A 76 -9.78 6.89 0.38
N ASP A 77 -10.44 7.96 -0.07
CA ASP A 77 -10.33 9.27 0.59
C ASP A 77 -10.91 9.23 2.02
N THR A 78 -11.96 8.44 2.25
CA THR A 78 -12.52 8.19 3.60
C THR A 78 -11.54 7.39 4.47
N TYR A 79 -10.88 6.39 3.89
CA TYR A 79 -9.87 5.59 4.56
C TYR A 79 -8.62 6.41 4.92
N GLU A 80 -8.09 7.19 3.99
CA GLU A 80 -6.94 8.09 4.21
C GLU A 80 -7.26 9.21 5.20
N GLY A 81 -8.50 9.70 5.23
CA GLY A 81 -8.93 10.74 6.17
C GLY A 81 -9.23 10.24 7.60
N SER A 82 -9.62 8.97 7.76
CA SER A 82 -9.94 8.38 9.08
C SER A 82 -8.75 7.70 9.75
N CYS A 83 -7.74 7.30 8.97
CA CYS A 83 -6.54 6.63 9.46
C CYS A 83 -5.34 7.59 9.56
N LEU A 84 -4.36 7.22 10.38
CA LEU A 84 -3.07 7.90 10.38
C LEU A 84 -2.29 7.58 9.09
N PRO A 85 -1.55 8.52 8.50
CA PRO A 85 -0.81 8.28 7.26
C PRO A 85 0.17 7.10 7.34
N SER A 86 0.86 6.94 8.48
CA SER A 86 1.78 5.82 8.72
C SER A 86 1.05 4.47 8.80
N TRP A 87 -0.19 4.45 9.28
CA TRP A 87 -1.02 3.24 9.32
C TRP A 87 -1.50 2.87 7.93
N VAL A 88 -1.90 3.87 7.13
CA VAL A 88 -2.30 3.67 5.73
C VAL A 88 -1.15 3.05 4.94
N GLU A 89 0.03 3.66 5.03
CA GLU A 89 1.24 3.15 4.38
C GLU A 89 1.52 1.71 4.82
N TYR A 90 1.50 1.44 6.13
CA TYR A 90 1.73 0.10 6.67
C TYR A 90 0.74 -0.93 6.15
N PHE A 91 -0.57 -0.65 6.21
CA PHE A 91 -1.60 -1.60 5.78
C PHE A 91 -1.51 -1.89 4.28
N ASN A 92 -1.28 -0.86 3.47
CA ASN A 92 -1.16 -1.01 2.03
C ASN A 92 0.06 -1.85 1.65
N LYS A 93 1.22 -1.60 2.28
CA LYS A 93 2.43 -2.42 2.09
C LYS A 93 2.20 -3.85 2.58
N ARG A 94 1.56 -4.03 3.73
CA ARG A 94 1.28 -5.34 4.32
C ARG A 94 0.41 -6.21 3.42
N ARG A 95 -0.62 -5.65 2.79
CA ARG A 95 -1.48 -6.37 1.84
C ARG A 95 -0.67 -6.99 0.68
N ILE A 96 0.29 -6.25 0.14
CA ILE A 96 1.17 -6.73 -0.94
C ILE A 96 2.14 -7.79 -0.43
N LEU A 97 2.72 -7.58 0.75
CA LEU A 97 3.68 -8.52 1.34
C LEU A 97 3.04 -9.86 1.69
N GLU A 98 1.83 -9.84 2.26
CA GLU A 98 1.09 -11.06 2.58
C GLU A 98 0.82 -11.90 1.33
N GLU A 99 0.47 -11.25 0.21
CA GLU A 99 0.27 -11.97 -1.04
C GLU A 99 1.57 -12.57 -1.60
N ARG A 100 2.67 -11.80 -1.59
CA ARG A 100 3.99 -12.31 -1.98
C ARG A 100 4.42 -13.50 -1.12
N GLN A 101 4.16 -13.43 0.18
CA GLN A 101 4.48 -14.49 1.13
C GLN A 101 3.69 -15.77 0.84
N LYS A 102 2.39 -15.66 0.52
CA LYS A 102 1.57 -16.83 0.12
C LYS A 102 2.14 -17.53 -1.10
N VAL A 103 2.48 -16.78 -2.16
CA VAL A 103 3.05 -17.35 -3.39
C VAL A 103 4.38 -18.05 -3.09
N PHE A 104 5.28 -17.40 -2.34
CA PHE A 104 6.56 -18.00 -1.97
C PHE A 104 6.41 -19.32 -1.21
N TYR A 105 5.50 -19.39 -0.22
CA TYR A 105 5.26 -20.62 0.52
C TYR A 105 4.57 -21.71 -0.32
N ALA A 106 3.69 -21.33 -1.24
CA ALA A 106 3.06 -22.27 -2.18
C ALA A 106 4.10 -22.90 -3.11
N ASP A 107 5.00 -22.09 -3.68
CA ASP A 107 6.10 -22.57 -4.53
C ASP A 107 7.06 -23.47 -3.77
N ALA A 108 7.43 -23.10 -2.53
CA ALA A 108 8.26 -23.91 -1.67
C ALA A 108 7.61 -25.29 -1.36
N ALA A 109 6.31 -25.30 -1.06
CA ALA A 109 5.56 -26.54 -0.82
C ALA A 109 5.47 -27.42 -2.08
N ALA A 110 5.38 -26.83 -3.28
CA ALA A 110 5.35 -27.56 -4.54
C ALA A 110 6.70 -28.22 -4.88
N ARG A 111 7.83 -27.60 -4.50
CA ARG A 111 9.19 -28.12 -4.78
C ARG A 111 9.63 -29.27 -3.88
N VAL A 112 8.96 -29.50 -2.76
CA VAL A 112 9.27 -30.57 -1.80
C VAL A 112 8.44 -31.84 -2.08
N ARG A 113 7.48 -31.78 -3.02
CA ARG A 113 6.71 -32.92 -3.50
C ARG A 113 7.40 -33.61 -4.67
#